data_AF-A0A838SNN2-F1
#
_entry.id   AF-A0A838SNN2-F1
#
_cell.length_a   1.000
_cell.length_b   1.000
_cell.length_c   1.000
_cell.angle_alpha   90.00
_cell.angle_beta   90.00
_cell.angle_gamma   90.00
#
_symmetry.space_group_name_H-M   'P 1'
#
loop_
_entity.id
_entity.type
_entity.pdbx_description
1 polymer ?
#
loop_
_entity_poly.entity_id
_entity_poly.type
_entity_poly.pdbx_seq_one_letter_code
_entity_poly.pdbx_strand_id
1 'polypeptide(L)' 'MAVHEEHFSDVDWYGEELADRSFVECTFTDCDLTEARSKGGSFDRCEFRGVRFNASV' A
#
# COMPACT_ATOMS: atom_id res chain seq x y z
N MET A 1 13.31 3.27 -0.06
CA MET A 1 13.12 4.69 -0.45
C MET A 1 11.69 5.05 -0.06
N ALA A 2 11.46 6.20 0.58
CA ALA A 2 10.14 6.57 1.09
C ALA A 2 9.35 7.40 0.08
N VAL A 3 8.08 7.10 -0.07
CA VAL A 3 7.08 7.84 -0.86
C VAL A 3 6.28 8.69 0.12
N HIS A 4 6.07 9.97 -0.20
CA HIS A 4 5.46 10.95 0.70
C HIS A 4 4.27 11.64 0.03
N GLU A 5 3.16 11.79 0.75
CA GLU A 5 2.03 12.66 0.38
C GLU A 5 1.38 12.32 -0.98
N GLU A 6 1.49 11.06 -1.43
CA GLU A 6 0.94 10.61 -2.70
C GLU A 6 -0.47 10.03 -2.55
N HIS A 7 -1.28 10.18 -3.60
CA HIS A 7 -2.60 9.58 -3.69
C HIS A 7 -2.65 8.45 -4.73
N PHE A 8 -2.93 7.24 -4.27
CA PHE A 8 -3.14 6.07 -5.11
C PHE A 8 -4.63 5.76 -5.16
N SER A 9 -5.20 5.68 -6.37
CA SER A 9 -6.63 5.40 -6.57
C SER A 9 -6.85 4.33 -7.65
N ASP A 10 -7.76 3.40 -7.38
CA ASP A 10 -8.14 2.29 -8.29
C ASP A 10 -6.93 1.49 -8.81
N VAL A 11 -5.95 1.29 -7.92
CA VAL A 11 -4.70 0.61 -8.25
C VAL A 11 -4.81 -0.88 -7.93
N ASP A 12 -4.46 -1.73 -8.89
CA ASP A 12 -4.35 -3.17 -8.71
C ASP A 12 -2.88 -3.55 -8.43
N TRP A 13 -2.57 -3.84 -7.17
CA TRP A 13 -1.29 -4.37 -6.70
C TRP A 13 -1.45 -5.79 -6.15
N TYR A 14 -2.38 -6.57 -6.71
CA TYR A 14 -2.51 -7.97 -6.37
C TYR A 14 -1.19 -8.72 -6.53
N GLY A 15 -0.68 -9.30 -5.44
CA GLY A 15 0.56 -10.10 -5.44
C GLY A 15 1.87 -9.32 -5.66
N GLU A 16 1.83 -7.98 -5.72
CA GLU A 16 3.00 -7.14 -5.99
C GLU A 16 4.02 -7.14 -4.84
N GLU A 17 5.30 -6.92 -5.18
CA GLU A 17 6.38 -6.78 -4.20
C GLU A 17 6.54 -5.31 -3.77
N LEU A 18 6.07 -5.02 -2.57
CA LEU A 18 6.21 -3.75 -1.87
C LEU A 18 7.29 -3.79 -0.78
N ALA A 19 8.11 -4.86 -0.71
CA ALA A 19 9.22 -4.94 0.23
C ALA A 19 10.14 -3.72 0.16
N ASP A 20 10.65 -3.33 1.34
CA ASP A 20 11.58 -2.21 1.54
C ASP A 20 11.06 -0.84 1.01
N ARG A 21 9.75 -0.72 0.75
CA ARG A 21 9.07 0.53 0.43
C ARG A 21 8.40 1.11 1.68
N SER A 22 8.63 2.40 1.91
CA SER A 22 7.95 3.13 2.97
C SER A 22 6.99 4.14 2.35
N PHE A 23 5.74 4.14 2.77
CA PHE A 23 4.74 5.13 2.41
C PHE A 23 4.46 6.01 3.64
N VAL A 24 4.51 7.33 3.48
CA VAL A 24 4.35 8.29 4.57
C VAL A 24 3.29 9.31 4.14
N GLU A 25 2.26 9.52 4.95
CA GLU A 25 1.18 10.49 4.65
C GLU A 25 0.51 10.26 3.28
N CYS A 26 0.53 9.02 2.78
CA CYS A 26 -0.09 8.66 1.51
C CYS A 26 -1.54 8.24 1.71
N THR A 27 -2.36 8.39 0.68
CA THR A 27 -3.76 7.96 0.69
C THR A 27 -4.00 6.92 -0.39
N PHE A 28 -4.59 5.79 -0.02
CA PHE A 28 -4.98 4.69 -0.90
C PHE A 28 -6.50 4.61 -0.95
N THR A 29 -7.09 4.69 -2.14
CA THR A 29 -8.55 4.64 -2.34
C THR A 29 -8.93 3.61 -3.38
N ASP A 30 -9.79 2.68 -2.99
CA ASP A 30 -10.28 1.59 -3.84
C ASP A 30 -9.15 0.74 -4.47
N CYS A 31 -8.02 0.63 -3.78
CA CYS A 31 -6.88 -0.18 -4.24
C CYS A 31 -7.03 -1.66 -3.86
N ASP A 32 -6.48 -2.54 -4.69
CA ASP A 32 -6.32 -3.95 -4.39
C ASP A 32 -4.88 -4.25 -3.95
N LEU A 33 -4.68 -4.57 -2.67
CA LEU A 33 -3.40 -4.98 -2.09
C LEU A 33 -3.43 -6.46 -1.67
N THR A 34 -4.40 -7.23 -2.18
CA THR A 34 -4.55 -8.64 -1.85
C THR A 34 -3.29 -9.40 -2.25
N GLU A 35 -2.77 -10.24 -1.35
CA GLU A 35 -1.51 -10.99 -1.52
C GLU A 35 -0.26 -10.13 -1.78
N ALA A 36 -0.33 -8.80 -1.66
CA ALA A 36 0.85 -7.95 -1.76
C ALA A 36 1.87 -8.33 -0.66
N ARG A 37 3.15 -8.35 -1.03
CA ARG A 37 4.25 -8.63 -0.11
C ARG A 37 4.84 -7.32 0.34
N SER A 38 4.66 -6.96 1.61
CA SER A 38 5.17 -5.68 2.16
C SER A 38 6.27 -5.90 3.20
N LYS A 39 7.00 -7.02 3.12
CA LYS A 39 8.00 -7.39 4.12
C LYS A 39 9.10 -6.34 4.19
N GLY A 40 9.33 -5.76 5.37
CA GLY A 40 10.29 -4.68 5.56
C GLY A 40 9.82 -3.31 5.05
N GLY A 41 8.66 -3.24 4.39
CA GLY A 41 7.98 -2.01 4.05
C GLY A 41 7.19 -1.44 5.24
N SER A 42 6.81 -0.17 5.14
CA SER A 42 6.02 0.51 6.18
C SER A 42 4.98 1.45 5.58
N PHE A 43 3.88 1.62 6.29
CA PHE A 43 2.86 2.63 5.99
C PHE A 43 2.70 3.51 7.23
N ASP A 44 3.31 4.70 7.22
CA ASP A 44 3.27 5.67 8.32
C ASP A 44 2.24 6.76 8.02
N ARG A 45 1.31 6.99 8.94
CA ARG A 45 0.26 8.04 8.81
C ARG A 45 -0.48 8.00 7.46
N CYS A 46 -0.62 6.82 6.86
CA CYS A 46 -1.34 6.63 5.61
C CYS A 46 -2.84 6.41 5.87
N GLU A 47 -3.66 6.79 4.90
CA GLU A 47 -5.10 6.57 4.91
C GLU A 47 -5.50 5.51 3.89
N PHE A 48 -6.37 4.57 4.27
CA PHE A 48 -6.88 3.51 3.39
C PHE A 48 -8.41 3.58 3.34
N ARG A 49 -8.98 3.77 2.15
CA ARG A 49 -10.43 3.85 1.91
C ARG A 49 -10.80 2.81 0.85
N GLY A 50 -11.70 1.87 1.17
CA GLY A 50 -12.13 0.85 0.20
C GLY A 50 -11.04 -0.14 -0.24
N VAL A 51 -9.90 -0.20 0.46
CA VAL A 51 -8.74 -1.01 0.07
C VAL A 51 -8.91 -2.48 0.49
N ARG A 52 -8.56 -3.41 -0.41
CA ARG A 52 -8.52 -4.86 -0.10
C ARG A 52 -7.14 -5.27 0.41
N PHE A 53 -7.09 -5.95 1.55
CA PHE A 53 -5.86 -6.33 2.28
C PHE A 53 -5.78 -7.83 2.62
N ASN A 54 -6.73 -8.65 2.16
CA ASN A 54 -6.75 -10.06 2.54
C ASN A 54 -5.45 -10.76 2.06
N ALA A 55 -4.76 -11.41 3.00
CA ALA A 55 -3.52 -12.18 2.78
C ALA A 55 -2.21 -11.41 2.52
N SER A 56 -2.12 -10.11 2.83
CA SER A 56 -0.80 -9.49 2.99
C SER A 56 -0.13 -10.02 4.27
N VAL A 57 1.04 -10.66 4.17
CA VAL A 57 1.83 -11.20 5.29
C VAL A 57 3.19 -10.53 5.44
#